data_AF-A0A1M5X170-F1
#
_entry.id   AF-A0A1M5X170-F1
#
_cell.length_a   1.000
_cell.length_b   1.000
_cell.length_c   1.000
_cell.angle_alpha   90.00
_cell.angle_beta   90.00
_cell.angle_gamma   90.00
#
_symmetry.space_group_name_H-M   'P 1'
#
loop_
_entity.id
_entity.type
_entity.pdbx_description
1 polymer ?
#
loop_
_entity_poly.entity_id
_entity_poly.type
_entity_poly.pdbx_seq_one_letter_code
_entity_poly.pdbx_strand_id
1 'polypeptide(L)'
;MGAYLICFGDSENNLRKAIREKVIGIYLSMTFDMNEKAYMIIKKNNEWNVVARANVVGKSDKNPFDKPNKYKTYDIVNVEECKPYSITKILRSELGNMYGLVLRTPKLITASKLVEQLEDGFY
;
A
#
# COMPACT_ATOMS: atom_id res chain seq x y z
N MET A 1 15.93 -7.55 -4.69
CA MET A 1 15.13 -6.32 -4.79
C MET A 1 13.74 -6.73 -5.21
N GLY A 2 12.73 -6.56 -4.37
CA GLY A 2 11.36 -6.95 -4.72
C GLY A 2 10.37 -6.05 -4.02
N ALA A 3 9.76 -5.14 -4.77
CA ALA A 3 8.54 -4.46 -4.35
C ALA A 3 7.41 -5.49 -4.41
N TYR A 4 6.71 -5.72 -3.30
CA TYR A 4 5.58 -6.65 -3.25
C TYR A 4 4.30 -5.88 -3.01
N LEU A 5 3.55 -5.73 -4.10
CA LEU A 5 2.28 -5.02 -4.30
C LEU A 5 1.23 -5.31 -3.22
N ILE A 6 0.57 -4.27 -2.67
CA ILE A 6 -0.73 -4.48 -1.99
C ILE A 6 -1.77 -4.52 -3.06
N CYS A 7 -2.69 -5.46 -2.93
CA CYS A 7 -3.96 -5.32 -3.59
C CYS A 7 -4.99 -4.87 -2.56
N PHE A 8 -5.20 -3.55 -2.42
CA PHE A 8 -6.57 -3.11 -2.15
C PHE A 8 -7.34 -3.65 -3.35
N GLY A 9 -8.24 -4.63 -3.14
CA GLY A 9 -8.92 -5.30 -4.24
C GLY A 9 -9.41 -4.26 -5.24
N ASP A 10 -8.78 -4.21 -6.41
CA ASP A 10 -9.13 -3.55 -7.69
C ASP A 10 -10.05 -2.30 -7.71
N SER A 11 -10.23 -1.56 -6.61
CA SER A 11 -11.25 -0.52 -6.47
C SER A 11 -10.91 0.50 -5.39
N GLU A 12 -11.31 1.74 -5.65
CA GLU A 12 -11.23 2.86 -4.70
C GLU A 12 -12.04 2.60 -3.42
N ASN A 13 -13.15 1.84 -3.51
CA ASN A 13 -13.97 1.47 -2.36
C ASN A 13 -13.19 0.64 -1.33
N ASN A 14 -12.38 -0.33 -1.79
CA ASN A 14 -11.56 -1.13 -0.89
C ASN A 14 -10.43 -0.30 -0.25
N LEU A 15 -9.89 0.70 -0.96
CA LEU A 15 -8.95 1.63 -0.36
C LEU A 15 -9.61 2.46 0.76
N ARG A 16 -10.80 3.01 0.52
CA ARG A 16 -11.56 3.77 1.53
C ARG A 16 -11.89 2.92 2.75
N LYS A 17 -12.30 1.67 2.54
CA LYS A 17 -12.51 0.70 3.63
C LYS A 17 -11.21 0.44 4.39
N ALA A 18 -10.08 0.29 3.70
CA ALA A 18 -8.81 0.03 4.36
C ALA A 18 -8.38 1.18 5.29
N ILE A 19 -8.54 2.43 4.85
CA ILE A 19 -8.28 3.62 5.68
C ILE A 19 -9.22 3.65 6.88
N ARG A 20 -10.53 3.51 6.65
CA ARG A 20 -11.56 3.61 7.69
C ARG A 20 -11.41 2.52 8.76
N GLU A 21 -11.20 1.28 8.33
CA GLU A 21 -11.10 0.12 9.23
C GLU A 21 -9.68 -0.07 9.78
N LYS A 22 -8.70 0.73 9.31
CA LYS A 22 -7.27 0.61 9.62
C LYS A 22 -6.71 -0.79 9.35
N VAL A 23 -7.13 -1.38 8.22
CA VAL A 23 -6.75 -2.73 7.80
C VAL A 23 -6.39 -2.71 6.32
N ILE A 24 -5.26 -3.30 5.96
CA ILE A 24 -4.89 -3.53 4.55
C ILE A 24 -5.06 -5.00 4.19
N GLY A 25 -5.42 -5.29 2.95
CA GLY A 25 -5.56 -6.66 2.44
C GLY A 25 -4.55 -6.95 1.34
N ILE A 26 -4.00 -8.16 1.29
CA ILE A 26 -3.13 -8.64 0.22
C ILE A 26 -3.58 -9.99 -0.28
N TYR A 27 -3.25 -10.33 -1.53
CA TYR A 27 -3.53 -11.67 -2.05
C TYR A 27 -2.90 -12.76 -1.17
N LEU A 28 -3.59 -13.90 -1.07
CA LEU A 28 -3.18 -15.02 -0.21
C LEU A 28 -1.75 -15.52 -0.46
N SER A 29 -1.20 -15.35 -1.66
CA SER A 29 0.17 -15.75 -2.03
C SER A 29 1.26 -14.84 -1.44
N MET A 30 0.90 -13.71 -0.83
CA MET A 30 1.83 -12.69 -0.34
C MET A 30 1.84 -12.65 1.20
N THR A 31 2.92 -12.14 1.79
CA THR A 31 3.04 -11.90 3.24
C THR A 31 3.76 -10.59 3.53
N PHE A 32 3.50 -9.97 4.67
CA PHE A 32 4.30 -8.85 5.20
C PHE A 32 5.00 -9.22 6.50
N ASP A 33 6.13 -8.56 6.71
CA ASP A 33 6.78 -8.53 8.01
C ASP A 33 6.22 -7.35 8.83
N MET A 34 6.24 -7.46 10.16
CA MET A 34 5.83 -6.37 11.03
C MET A 34 6.78 -5.15 10.86
N ASN A 35 6.24 -3.93 11.04
CA ASN A 35 6.94 -2.64 10.92
C ASN A 35 7.27 -2.18 9.49
N GLU A 36 6.67 -2.77 8.46
CA GLU A 36 6.79 -2.27 7.09
C GLU A 36 5.90 -1.04 6.86
N LYS A 37 6.33 -0.13 5.97
CA LYS A 37 5.51 1.01 5.54
C LYS A 37 4.58 0.62 4.39
N ALA A 38 3.30 0.91 4.56
CA ALA A 38 2.26 0.77 3.54
C ALA A 38 1.98 2.11 2.88
N TYR A 39 1.99 2.18 1.55
CA TYR A 39 1.60 3.36 0.77
C TYR A 39 0.27 3.11 0.04
N MET A 40 -0.59 4.11 0.06
CA MET A 40 -1.92 4.04 -0.52
C MET A 40 -1.88 4.77 -1.85
N ILE A 41 -2.22 4.05 -2.93
CA ILE A 41 -2.13 4.58 -4.30
C ILE A 41 -3.48 4.47 -4.98
N ILE A 42 -3.94 5.57 -5.57
CA ILE A 42 -5.11 5.57 -6.44
C ILE A 42 -4.68 5.64 -7.90
N LYS A 43 -5.39 4.93 -8.78
CA LYS A 43 -5.30 5.14 -10.23
C LYS A 43 -6.50 5.97 -10.69
N LYS A 44 -6.25 7.19 -11.16
CA LYS A 44 -7.27 8.09 -11.72
C LYS A 44 -6.77 8.63 -13.04
N ASN A 45 -7.60 8.60 -14.09
CA ASN A 45 -7.24 9.11 -15.42
C ASN A 45 -5.91 8.55 -15.98
N ASN A 46 -5.64 7.25 -15.77
CA ASN A 46 -4.36 6.60 -16.12
C ASN A 46 -3.11 7.13 -15.38
N GLU A 47 -3.28 7.84 -14.27
CA GLU A 47 -2.20 8.25 -13.39
C GLU A 47 -2.30 7.57 -12.03
N TRP A 48 -1.16 7.12 -11.52
CA TRP A 48 -1.03 6.53 -10.19
C TRP A 48 -0.54 7.61 -9.25
N ASN A 49 -1.33 7.88 -8.22
CA ASN A 49 -1.03 8.91 -7.24
C ASN A 49 -1.02 8.31 -5.84
N VAL A 50 0.01 8.63 -5.06
CA VAL A 50 0.02 8.33 -3.63
C VAL A 50 -0.91 9.30 -2.92
N VAL A 51 -1.69 8.79 -1.98
CA VAL A 51 -2.68 9.56 -1.22
C VAL A 51 -2.56 9.42 0.28
N ALA A 52 -1.88 8.37 0.76
CA ALA A 52 -1.62 8.19 2.18
C ALA A 52 -0.48 7.19 2.41
N ARG A 53 0.02 7.15 3.64
CA ARG A 53 0.92 6.10 4.15
C ARG A 53 0.48 5.63 5.53
N ALA A 54 0.95 4.46 5.95
CA ALA A 54 0.73 3.91 7.27
C ALA A 54 1.82 2.89 7.65
N ASN A 55 1.89 2.51 8.93
CA ASN A 55 2.78 1.46 9.42
C ASN A 55 2.01 0.16 9.62
N VAL A 56 2.55 -0.97 9.13
CA VAL A 56 1.97 -2.31 9.31
C VAL A 56 2.38 -2.86 10.68
N VAL A 57 1.39 -3.27 11.48
CA VAL A 57 1.61 -3.77 12.85
C VAL A 57 1.65 -5.29 12.89
N GLY A 58 0.85 -5.98 12.10
CA GLY A 58 0.78 -7.44 12.11
C GLY A 58 -0.43 -7.98 11.36
N LYS A 59 -0.59 -9.30 11.35
CA LYS A 59 -1.76 -9.95 10.75
C LYS A 59 -3.02 -9.55 11.51
N SER A 60 -4.10 -9.36 10.77
CA SER A 60 -5.43 -9.05 11.30
C SER A 60 -6.39 -10.20 11.04
N ASP A 61 -7.29 -10.46 11.98
CA ASP A 61 -8.42 -11.36 11.75
C ASP A 61 -9.60 -10.61 11.09
N LYS A 62 -9.52 -9.28 10.98
CA LYS A 62 -10.55 -8.46 10.36
C LYS A 62 -10.37 -8.46 8.85
N ASN A 63 -11.44 -8.75 8.11
CA ASN A 63 -11.44 -8.68 6.64
C ASN A 63 -12.67 -7.92 6.11
N PRO A 64 -12.56 -6.59 5.95
CA PRO A 64 -13.70 -5.75 5.55
C PRO A 64 -13.97 -5.73 4.03
N PHE A 65 -13.21 -6.50 3.24
CA PHE A 65 -13.22 -6.43 1.78
C PHE A 65 -14.32 -7.30 1.18
N ASP A 66 -14.79 -6.93 -0.02
CA ASP A 66 -15.95 -7.57 -0.67
C ASP A 66 -15.69 -9.05 -1.05
N LYS A 67 -14.43 -9.49 -1.12
CA LYS A 67 -14.04 -10.87 -1.42
C LYS A 67 -13.07 -11.38 -0.34
N PRO A 68 -13.53 -11.60 0.91
CA PRO A 68 -12.64 -11.82 2.05
C PRO A 68 -11.73 -13.04 1.85
N ASN A 69 -12.24 -14.11 1.23
CA ASN A 69 -11.47 -15.33 0.93
C ASN A 69 -10.29 -15.13 -0.04
N LYS A 70 -10.18 -13.99 -0.71
CA LYS A 70 -9.05 -13.68 -1.61
C LYS A 70 -7.90 -12.99 -0.91
N TYR A 71 -8.11 -12.51 0.33
CA TYR A 71 -7.18 -11.60 0.98
C TYR A 71 -6.74 -12.09 2.36
N LYS A 72 -5.44 -12.01 2.62
CA LYS A 72 -4.88 -11.95 3.98
C LYS A 72 -4.88 -10.50 4.42
N THR A 73 -5.22 -10.22 5.66
CA THR A 73 -5.30 -8.86 6.16
C THR A 73 -4.27 -8.57 7.24
N TYR A 74 -3.91 -7.29 7.34
CA TYR A 74 -2.92 -6.78 8.26
C TYR A 74 -3.41 -5.46 8.86
N ASP A 75 -3.22 -5.28 10.15
CA ASP A 75 -3.55 -4.04 10.85
C ASP A 75 -2.52 -2.97 10.51
N ILE A 76 -2.99 -1.73 10.34
CA ILE A 76 -2.15 -0.56 10.12
C ILE A 76 -2.40 0.53 11.17
N VAL A 77 -1.37 1.31 11.46
CA VAL A 77 -1.42 2.46 12.38
C VAL A 77 -0.74 3.67 11.77
N ASN A 78 -0.91 4.84 12.40
CA ASN A 78 -0.32 6.11 11.97
C ASN A 78 -0.63 6.43 10.50
N VAL A 79 -1.91 6.32 10.12
CA VAL A 79 -2.36 6.68 8.78
C VAL A 79 -2.19 8.18 8.59
N GLU A 80 -1.40 8.56 7.60
CA GLU A 80 -1.12 9.94 7.25
C GLU A 80 -1.54 10.15 5.80
N GLU A 81 -2.53 11.01 5.58
CA GLU A 81 -3.01 11.39 4.26
C GLU A 81 -2.15 12.52 3.68
N CYS A 82 -1.94 12.51 2.37
CA CYS A 82 -1.20 13.55 1.66
C CYS A 82 -2.01 14.10 0.49
N LYS A 83 -1.61 15.27 -0.02
CA LYS A 83 -2.12 15.75 -1.31
C LYS A 83 -1.72 14.73 -2.38
N PRO A 84 -2.63 14.31 -3.28
CA PRO A 84 -2.29 13.32 -4.29
C PRO A 84 -1.09 13.77 -5.15
N TYR A 85 -0.06 12.93 -5.22
CA TYR A 85 1.12 13.18 -6.06
C TYR A 85 1.48 11.94 -6.87
N SER A 86 1.95 12.17 -8.09
CA SER A 86 2.24 11.12 -9.06
C SER A 86 3.50 10.34 -8.74
N ILE A 87 3.44 9.01 -8.88
CA ILE A 87 4.62 8.15 -8.79
C ILE A 87 5.41 8.12 -10.12
N THR A 88 6.69 7.77 -10.04
CA THR A 88 7.59 7.65 -11.20
C THR A 88 7.23 6.50 -12.14
N LYS A 89 7.69 6.58 -13.40
CA LYS A 89 7.46 5.52 -14.40
C LYS A 89 7.97 4.14 -13.97
N ILE A 90 9.07 4.10 -13.21
CA ILE A 90 9.64 2.85 -12.68
C ILE A 90 8.65 2.21 -11.71
N LEU A 91 8.16 2.97 -10.72
CA LEU A 91 7.14 2.48 -9.77
C LEU A 91 5.84 2.09 -10.48
N ARG A 92 5.40 2.84 -11.50
CA ARG A 92 4.21 2.48 -12.31
C ARG A 92 4.38 1.13 -13.01
N SER A 93 5.56 0.87 -13.58
CA SER A 93 5.86 -0.38 -14.27
C SER A 93 5.89 -1.58 -13.31
N GLU A 94 6.39 -1.37 -12.09
CA GLU A 94 6.35 -2.41 -11.05
C GLU A 94 4.92 -2.65 -10.54
N LEU A 95 4.10 -1.59 -10.46
CA LEU A 95 2.71 -1.63 -9.97
C LEU A 95 1.70 -2.25 -10.92
N GLY A 96 1.91 -2.13 -12.23
CA GLY A 96 0.94 -2.60 -13.22
C GLY A 96 -0.45 -1.97 -13.00
N ASN A 97 -1.49 -2.79 -12.85
CA ASN A 97 -2.89 -2.35 -12.71
C ASN A 97 -3.40 -2.32 -11.25
N MET A 98 -2.51 -2.37 -10.27
CA MET A 98 -2.90 -2.40 -8.85
C MET A 98 -3.34 -1.01 -8.36
N TYR A 99 -4.35 -0.99 -7.49
CA TYR A 99 -4.89 0.21 -6.84
C TYR A 99 -4.35 0.37 -5.41
N GLY A 100 -3.09 -0.06 -5.16
CA GLY A 100 -2.40 -0.06 -3.85
C GLY A 100 -0.91 -0.43 -3.89
N LEU A 101 -0.10 0.03 -2.92
CA LEU A 101 1.35 -0.26 -2.85
C LEU A 101 1.92 -0.38 -1.42
N VAL A 102 2.35 -1.55 -0.95
CA VAL A 102 3.15 -1.70 0.27
C VAL A 102 4.50 -1.95 -0.36
N LEU A 103 5.44 -1.11 -0.02
CA LEU A 103 6.80 -1.49 -0.27
C LEU A 103 7.17 -2.42 0.86
N ARG A 104 7.34 -3.72 0.56
CA ARG A 104 8.06 -4.61 1.46
C ARG A 104 9.38 -3.92 1.71
N THR A 105 9.55 -3.44 2.93
CA THR A 105 10.78 -2.77 3.31
C THR A 105 11.69 -3.92 3.67
N PRO A 106 12.77 -4.21 2.93
CA PRO A 106 13.80 -5.10 3.46
C PRO A 106 14.16 -4.56 4.84
N LYS A 107 14.37 -5.47 5.80
CA LYS A 107 14.65 -5.20 7.23
C LYS A 107 15.77 -4.16 7.52
N LEU A 108 16.39 -3.61 6.48
CA LEU A 108 17.32 -2.50 6.44
C LEU A 108 17.08 -1.66 5.17
N ILE A 109 16.12 -0.73 5.14
CA ILE A 109 16.11 0.32 4.10
C ILE A 109 15.79 1.68 4.71
N THR A 110 16.87 2.34 5.09
CA THR A 110 16.99 3.81 5.16
C THR A 110 17.55 4.39 3.84
N ALA A 111 17.65 3.60 2.75
CA ALA A 111 18.47 3.98 1.58
C ALA A 111 18.03 3.37 0.22
N SER A 112 16.74 3.26 -0.09
CA SER A 112 16.32 2.96 -1.47
C SER A 112 15.74 4.23 -2.08
N LYS A 113 16.28 4.61 -3.24
CA LYS A 113 15.83 5.77 -4.02
C LYS A 113 14.31 5.78 -4.27
N LEU A 114 13.66 4.62 -4.29
CA LEU A 114 12.22 4.49 -4.48
C LEU A 114 11.40 4.88 -3.25
N VAL A 115 11.90 4.56 -2.05
CA VAL A 115 11.27 4.95 -0.78
C VAL A 115 11.47 6.44 -0.53
N GLU A 116 12.68 6.96 -0.76
CA GLU A 116 12.99 8.40 -0.67
C GLU A 116 12.03 9.22 -1.55
N GLN A 117 11.82 8.81 -2.81
CA GLN A 117 10.87 9.48 -3.73
C GLN A 117 9.42 9.50 -3.24
N LEU A 118 8.98 8.47 -2.53
CA LEU A 118 7.63 8.45 -1.95
C LEU A 118 7.57 9.35 -0.73
N GLU A 119 8.60 9.33 0.11
CA GLU A 119 8.67 10.12 1.34
C GLU A 119 8.75 11.62 1.06
N ASP A 120 9.41 12.05 -0.01
CA ASP A 120 9.48 13.46 -0.44
C ASP A 120 8.10 14.10 -0.65
N GLY A 121 7.09 13.33 -1.04
CA GLY A 121 5.73 13.84 -1.28
C GLY A 121 4.89 14.06 -0.01
N PHE A 122 5.41 13.71 1.17
CA PHE A 122 4.76 13.92 2.47
C PHE A 122 5.32 15.14 3.25
N TYR A 123 6.34 15.82 2.71
CA TYR A 123 6.91 17.06 3.26
C TYR A 123 6.44 18.29 2.47
#